data_AF-A0A1F6IWC6-F1
#
_entry.id   AF-A0A1F6IWC6-F1
#
_cell.length_a   1.000
_cell.length_b   1.000
_cell.length_c   1.000
_cell.angle_alpha   90.00
_cell.angle_beta   90.00
_cell.angle_gamma   90.00
#
_symmetry.space_group_name_H-M   'P 1'
#
loop_
_entity.id
_entity.type
_entity.pdbx_description
1 polymer ?
#
loop_
_entity_poly.entity_id
_entity_poly.type
_entity_poly.pdbx_seq_one_letter_code
_entity_poly.pdbx_strand_id
1 'polypeptide(L)'
;MRFFAQSATLLLASSLVLIIISTPLSGYMVPILGFIIAFSVILIVIRQRTRSRLPADRQGEELFVGSNKEVFTITLALLLAIFLTGGINSNLFFLLYFILFGIVFLFEPATVFVLVVGFGLVFFQSLGEGDLIGNLVKLGSLAFLSPICYFFGREFQKTRKLSEEVEDKTGQIIEDAETLKSHMRNQDEIEEIEDIEDQAEELRKESEENE
;
A
#
# COMPACT_ATOMS: atom_id res chain seq x y z
N MET A 1 -5.24 13.64 9.21
CA MET A 1 -5.24 12.55 10.22
C MET A 1 -4.71 11.23 9.66
N ARG A 2 -5.05 10.84 8.42
CA ARG A 2 -4.58 9.60 7.77
C ARG A 2 -3.05 9.48 7.75
N PHE A 3 -2.34 10.51 7.27
CA PHE A 3 -0.87 10.62 7.38
C PHE A 3 -0.30 10.25 8.75
N PHE A 4 -0.89 10.77 9.83
CA PHE A 4 -0.38 10.57 11.19
C PHE A 4 -0.55 9.12 11.63
N ALA A 5 -1.70 8.51 11.34
CA ALA A 5 -1.95 7.10 11.65
C ALA A 5 -1.03 6.16 10.85
N GLN A 6 -0.79 6.47 9.58
CA GLN A 6 0.12 5.71 8.70
C GLN A 6 1.58 5.85 9.16
N SER A 7 2.00 7.07 9.49
CA SER A 7 3.33 7.36 10.04
C SER A 7 3.55 6.63 11.36
N ALA A 8 2.57 6.69 12.27
CA ALA A 8 2.60 5.95 13.52
C ALA A 8 2.69 4.43 13.29
N THR A 9 1.99 3.91 12.28
CA THR A 9 2.06 2.49 11.90
C THR A 9 3.49 2.06 11.55
N LEU A 10 4.16 2.81 10.68
CA LEU A 10 5.53 2.51 10.25
C LEU A 10 6.54 2.64 11.40
N LEU A 11 6.39 3.68 12.22
CA LEU A 11 7.24 3.88 13.40
C LEU A 11 7.03 2.81 14.45
N LEU A 12 5.78 2.39 14.71
CA LEU A 12 5.49 1.30 15.63
C LEU A 12 6.08 -0.02 15.15
N ALA A 13 5.95 -0.35 13.86
CA ALA A 13 6.56 -1.55 13.29
C ALA A 13 8.08 -1.53 13.45
N SER A 14 8.71 -0.41 13.09
CA SER A 14 10.16 -0.21 13.22
C SER A 14 10.62 -0.28 14.68
N SER A 15 9.89 0.35 15.60
CA SER A 15 10.21 0.35 17.02
C SER A 15 10.06 -1.05 17.63
N LEU A 16 9.03 -1.81 17.24
CA LEU A 16 8.84 -3.18 17.70
C LEU A 16 10.01 -4.06 17.27
N VAL A 17 10.47 -3.92 16.02
CA VAL A 17 11.65 -4.64 15.50
C VAL A 17 12.89 -4.26 16.30
N LEU A 18 13.12 -2.97 16.54
CA LEU A 18 14.25 -2.51 17.35
C LEU A 18 14.22 -3.13 18.75
N ILE A 19 13.06 -3.17 19.41
CA ILE A 19 12.90 -3.83 20.70
C ILE A 19 13.26 -5.31 20.60
N ILE A 20 12.78 -6.03 19.58
CA ILE A 20 13.06 -7.47 19.40
C ILE A 20 14.57 -7.72 19.25
N ILE A 21 15.27 -6.91 18.45
CA ILE A 21 16.71 -7.11 18.17
C ILE A 21 17.57 -6.75 19.39
N SER A 22 17.22 -5.67 20.09
CA SER A 22 18.00 -5.18 21.23
C SER A 22 17.71 -5.91 22.54
N THR A 23 16.77 -6.87 22.56
CA THR A 23 16.41 -7.69 23.73
C THR A 23 16.75 -9.16 23.49
N PRO A 24 16.76 -10.02 24.54
CA PRO A 24 16.92 -11.47 24.36
C PRO A 24 15.83 -12.12 23.51
N LEU A 25 14.79 -11.38 23.09
CA LEU A 25 13.81 -11.86 22.11
C LEU A 25 14.42 -12.11 20.72
N SER A 26 15.61 -11.59 20.43
CA SER A 26 16.32 -11.85 19.18
C SER A 26 16.53 -13.36 18.92
N GLY A 27 16.72 -14.17 19.97
CA GLY A 27 16.80 -15.63 19.86
C GLY A 27 15.52 -16.31 19.37
N TYR A 28 14.38 -15.61 19.43
CA TYR A 28 13.07 -16.12 19.01
C TYR A 28 12.56 -15.45 17.72
N MET A 29 13.41 -14.74 16.97
CA MET A 29 13.01 -14.05 15.73
C MET A 29 12.35 -15.00 14.71
N VAL A 30 12.89 -16.21 14.52
CA VAL A 30 12.32 -17.20 13.58
C VAL A 30 10.90 -17.62 14.00
N PRO A 31 10.66 -18.08 15.26
CA PRO A 31 9.31 -18.33 15.75
C PRO A 31 8.36 -17.13 15.64
N ILE A 32 8.84 -15.92 15.98
CA ILE A 32 8.04 -14.69 15.91
C ILE A 32 7.61 -14.41 14.47
N LEU A 33 8.54 -14.50 13.51
CA LEU A 33 8.22 -14.32 12.09
C LEU A 33 7.22 -15.37 11.60
N GLY A 34 7.44 -16.64 11.95
CA GLY A 34 6.53 -17.72 11.60
C GLY A 34 5.12 -17.49 12.13
N PHE A 35 4.99 -17.02 13.38
CA PHE A 35 3.71 -16.67 13.97
C PHE A 35 3.03 -15.50 13.24
N ILE A 36 3.78 -14.46 12.89
CA ILE A 36 3.27 -13.29 12.15
C ILE A 36 2.71 -13.72 10.79
N ILE A 37 3.46 -14.53 10.03
CA ILE A 37 3.04 -15.01 8.71
C ILE A 37 1.83 -15.94 8.83
N ALA A 38 1.83 -16.88 9.79
CA ALA A 38 0.70 -17.76 10.01
C ALA A 38 -0.55 -16.96 10.38
N PHE A 39 -0.43 -15.98 11.27
CA PHE A 39 -1.52 -15.11 11.67
C PHE A 39 -2.04 -14.27 10.50
N SER A 40 -1.17 -13.72 9.66
CA SER A 40 -1.60 -12.96 8.48
C SER A 40 -2.38 -13.83 7.49
N VAL A 41 -1.91 -15.05 7.23
CA VAL A 41 -2.61 -16.01 6.35
C VAL A 41 -3.97 -16.39 6.94
N ILE A 42 -4.05 -16.67 8.25
CA ILE A 42 -5.32 -16.98 8.92
C ILE A 42 -6.30 -15.82 8.78
N LEU A 43 -5.86 -14.58 8.99
CA LEU A 43 -6.72 -13.40 8.83
C LEU A 43 -7.23 -13.24 7.39
N ILE A 44 -6.37 -13.46 6.40
CA ILE A 44 -6.75 -13.41 4.98
C ILE A 44 -7.81 -14.49 4.69
N VAL A 45 -7.59 -15.72 5.14
CA VAL A 45 -8.54 -16.83 4.93
C VAL A 45 -9.89 -16.57 5.61
N ILE A 46 -9.90 -16.05 6.84
CA ILE A 46 -11.14 -15.67 7.54
C ILE A 46 -11.87 -14.58 6.76
N ARG A 47 -11.16 -13.52 6.34
CA ARG A 47 -11.75 -12.43 5.56
C ARG A 47 -12.32 -12.92 4.24
N GLN A 48 -11.59 -13.76 3.51
CA GLN A 48 -12.03 -14.32 2.23
C GLN A 48 -13.31 -15.16 2.40
N ARG A 49 -13.41 -15.92 3.49
CA ARG A 49 -14.60 -16.74 3.81
C ARG A 49 -15.81 -15.90 4.23
N THR A 50 -15.60 -14.70 4.78
CA THR A 50 -16.68 -13.74 5.06
C THR A 50 -17.08 -12.98 3.79
N ARG A 51 -16.14 -12.66 2.90
CA ARG A 51 -16.36 -11.93 1.64
C ARG A 51 -17.09 -12.77 0.58
N SER A 52 -16.99 -14.11 0.64
CA SER A 52 -17.73 -15.04 -0.24
C SER A 52 -19.26 -15.05 -0.05
N ARG A 53 -19.82 -14.17 0.79
CA ARG A 53 -21.27 -13.98 0.98
C ARG A 53 -21.78 -12.65 0.39
N LEU A 54 -20.94 -11.90 -0.33
CA LEU A 54 -21.29 -10.64 -0.99
C LEU A 54 -21.37 -10.84 -2.52
N PRO A 55 -22.28 -10.13 -3.23
CA PRO A 55 -22.50 -10.28 -4.67
C PRO A 55 -21.24 -10.03 -5.50
N ALA A 56 -21.16 -10.70 -6.66
CA ALA A 56 -19.97 -10.86 -7.50
C ALA A 56 -19.42 -9.57 -8.15
N ASP A 57 -20.22 -8.50 -8.17
CA ASP A 57 -19.92 -7.22 -8.81
C ASP A 57 -18.86 -6.36 -8.08
N ARG A 58 -18.34 -6.83 -6.94
CA ARG A 58 -17.28 -6.17 -6.14
C ARG A 58 -16.14 -7.13 -5.76
N GLN A 59 -15.94 -8.20 -6.54
CA GLN A 59 -14.99 -9.28 -6.22
C GLN A 59 -13.58 -9.08 -6.80
N GLY A 60 -13.39 -8.22 -7.81
CA GLY A 60 -12.17 -7.41 -7.87
C GLY A 60 -12.39 -6.31 -6.83
N GLU A 61 -11.59 -6.13 -5.80
CA GLU A 61 -10.23 -5.64 -5.92
C GLU A 61 -9.49 -5.75 -4.57
N GLU A 62 -8.17 -5.74 -4.72
CA GLU A 62 -7.13 -5.57 -3.72
C GLU A 62 -7.01 -6.66 -2.64
N LEU A 63 -6.13 -7.64 -2.90
CA LEU A 63 -5.49 -8.49 -1.87
C LEU A 63 -4.72 -7.65 -0.82
N PHE A 64 -4.44 -6.38 -1.12
CA PHE A 64 -3.77 -5.42 -0.25
C PHE A 64 -4.50 -4.08 -0.31
N VAL A 65 -5.43 -3.85 0.60
CA VAL A 65 -6.27 -2.62 0.64
C VAL A 65 -5.50 -1.43 1.24
N GLY A 66 -4.18 -1.58 1.46
CA GLY A 66 -3.37 -0.60 2.17
C GLY A 66 -3.84 -0.35 3.61
N SER A 67 -4.49 -1.32 4.25
CA SER A 67 -4.95 -1.14 5.63
C SER A 67 -3.75 -1.01 6.57
N ASN A 68 -3.84 -0.13 7.58
CA ASN A 68 -2.77 0.06 8.55
C ASN A 68 -2.32 -1.26 9.20
N LYS A 69 -3.24 -2.20 9.45
CA LYS A 69 -2.90 -3.51 10.04
C LYS A 69 -2.10 -4.40 9.08
N GLU A 70 -2.43 -4.37 7.80
CA GLU A 70 -1.74 -5.15 6.77
C GLU A 70 -0.33 -4.60 6.58
N VAL A 71 -0.21 -3.29 6.35
CA VAL A 71 1.10 -2.63 6.21
C VAL A 71 1.94 -2.82 7.46
N PHE A 72 1.38 -2.68 8.67
CA PHE A 72 2.09 -2.99 9.91
C PHE A 72 2.70 -4.40 9.91
N THR A 73 1.87 -5.39 9.58
CA THR A 73 2.25 -6.81 9.65
C THR A 73 3.32 -7.14 8.62
N ILE A 74 3.18 -6.65 7.38
CA ILE A 74 4.13 -6.89 6.31
C ILE A 74 5.44 -6.13 6.57
N THR A 75 5.37 -4.86 7.00
CA THR A 75 6.56 -4.08 7.36
C THR A 75 7.34 -4.75 8.49
N LEU A 76 6.64 -5.20 9.53
CA LEU A 76 7.23 -5.93 10.63
C LEU A 76 7.89 -7.25 10.16
N ALA A 77 7.19 -8.03 9.34
CA ALA A 77 7.70 -9.31 8.83
C ALA A 77 8.95 -9.12 7.96
N LEU A 78 8.93 -8.15 7.04
CA LEU A 78 10.06 -7.86 6.16
C LEU A 78 11.27 -7.32 6.93
N LEU A 79 11.06 -6.42 7.89
CA LEU A 79 12.14 -5.93 8.74
C LEU A 79 12.77 -7.08 9.55
N LEU A 80 11.96 -7.96 10.16
CA LEU A 80 12.48 -9.16 10.84
C LEU A 80 13.23 -10.09 9.88
N ALA A 81 12.72 -10.27 8.66
CA ALA A 81 13.40 -11.07 7.63
C ALA A 81 14.77 -10.48 7.25
N ILE A 82 14.91 -9.15 7.21
CA ILE A 82 16.21 -8.50 6.97
C ILE A 82 17.21 -8.90 8.06
N PHE A 83 16.84 -8.82 9.34
CA PHE A 83 17.75 -9.19 10.43
C PHE A 83 18.06 -10.68 10.47
N LEU A 84 17.08 -11.53 10.17
CA LEU A 84 17.28 -12.99 10.05
C LEU A 84 18.22 -13.39 8.91
N THR A 85 18.29 -12.59 7.84
CA THR A 85 19.14 -12.88 6.67
C THR A 85 20.53 -12.24 6.76
N GLY A 86 20.89 -11.65 7.90
CA GLY A 86 22.21 -11.03 8.13
C GLY A 86 22.22 -9.50 8.11
N GLY A 87 21.05 -8.85 8.17
CA GLY A 87 20.92 -7.41 8.34
C GLY A 87 21.48 -6.61 7.15
N ILE A 88 22.18 -5.51 7.43
CA ILE A 88 22.85 -4.66 6.43
C ILE A 88 23.89 -5.42 5.61
N ASN A 89 24.46 -6.49 6.17
CA ASN A 89 25.50 -7.29 5.52
C ASN A 89 24.93 -8.37 4.59
N SER A 90 23.61 -8.54 4.56
CA SER A 90 22.96 -9.52 3.70
C SER A 90 23.01 -9.12 2.22
N ASN A 91 23.26 -10.10 1.34
CA ASN A 91 23.08 -9.91 -0.11
C ASN A 91 21.60 -9.66 -0.47
N LEU A 92 20.67 -10.05 0.40
CA LEU A 92 19.24 -9.80 0.22
C LEU A 92 18.77 -8.45 0.75
N PHE A 93 19.65 -7.70 1.43
CA PHE A 93 19.31 -6.42 2.07
C PHE A 93 18.63 -5.47 1.08
N PHE A 94 19.23 -5.27 -0.10
CA PHE A 94 18.71 -4.39 -1.15
C PHE A 94 17.29 -4.77 -1.58
N LEU A 95 17.09 -6.06 -1.87
CA LEU A 95 15.81 -6.58 -2.32
C LEU A 95 14.71 -6.41 -1.26
N LEU A 96 15.02 -6.76 -0.01
CA LEU A 96 14.04 -6.74 1.08
C LEU A 96 13.60 -5.31 1.43
N TYR A 97 14.54 -4.34 1.49
CA TYR A 97 14.12 -2.96 1.72
C TYR A 97 13.42 -2.38 0.49
N PHE A 98 13.81 -2.75 -0.74
CA PHE A 98 13.12 -2.30 -1.96
C PHE A 98 11.64 -2.70 -1.95
N ILE A 99 11.34 -3.94 -1.55
CA ILE A 99 9.96 -4.40 -1.35
C ILE A 99 9.26 -3.56 -0.26
N LEU A 100 9.97 -3.25 0.84
CA LEU A 100 9.43 -2.40 1.90
C LEU A 100 9.02 -1.01 1.40
N PHE A 101 9.81 -0.40 0.52
CA PHE A 101 9.46 0.88 -0.11
C PHE A 101 8.24 0.76 -1.03
N GLY A 102 8.09 -0.35 -1.76
CA GLY A 102 6.90 -0.61 -2.56
C GLY A 102 5.61 -0.64 -1.72
N ILE A 103 5.66 -1.22 -0.52
CA ILE A 103 4.49 -1.27 0.38
C ILE A 103 4.08 0.13 0.84
N VAL A 104 5.01 1.07 0.96
CA VAL A 104 4.69 2.45 1.36
C VAL A 104 3.89 3.19 0.28
N PHE A 105 3.85 2.71 -0.96
CA PHE A 105 2.98 3.29 -2.00
C PHE A 105 1.49 3.14 -1.69
N LEU A 106 1.13 2.19 -0.81
CA LEU A 106 -0.23 2.04 -0.30
C LEU A 106 -0.61 3.16 0.69
N PHE A 107 0.37 3.92 1.18
CA PHE A 107 0.19 5.05 2.10
C PHE A 107 0.42 6.39 1.42
N GLU A 108 0.15 7.48 2.14
CA GLU A 108 0.43 8.84 1.67
C GLU A 108 1.92 8.99 1.29
N PRO A 109 2.27 9.67 0.18
CA PRO A 109 3.62 9.65 -0.36
C PRO A 109 4.69 10.16 0.62
N ALA A 110 4.31 11.12 1.48
CA ALA A 110 5.20 11.68 2.50
C ALA A 110 5.61 10.65 3.57
N THR A 111 4.88 9.54 3.74
CA THR A 111 5.19 8.50 4.73
C THR A 111 6.48 7.74 4.39
N VAL A 112 6.95 7.82 3.14
CA VAL A 112 8.26 7.29 2.71
C VAL A 112 9.40 7.89 3.54
N PHE A 113 9.36 9.19 3.84
CA PHE A 113 10.38 9.82 4.68
C PHE A 113 10.34 9.32 6.13
N VAL A 114 9.15 8.99 6.63
CA VAL A 114 8.98 8.38 7.96
C VAL A 114 9.56 6.97 7.98
N LEU A 115 9.39 6.20 6.89
CA LEU A 115 10.04 4.90 6.76
C LEU A 115 11.57 5.03 6.78
N VAL A 116 12.15 6.00 6.07
CA VAL A 116 13.61 6.25 6.10
C VAL A 116 14.10 6.57 7.51
N VAL A 117 13.36 7.39 8.27
CA VAL A 117 13.68 7.65 9.68
C VAL A 117 13.59 6.37 10.50
N GLY A 118 12.54 5.57 10.32
CA GLY A 118 12.38 4.27 10.99
C GLY A 118 13.54 3.31 10.70
N PHE A 119 13.99 3.25 9.45
CA PHE A 119 15.18 2.50 9.07
C PHE A 119 16.45 3.03 9.72
N GLY A 120 16.64 4.35 9.71
CA GLY A 120 17.75 4.99 10.41
C GLY A 120 17.82 4.56 11.88
N LEU A 121 16.68 4.54 12.58
CA LEU A 121 16.60 4.09 13.97
C LEU A 121 16.93 2.61 14.14
N VAL A 122 16.32 1.74 13.34
CA VAL A 122 16.46 0.27 13.45
C VAL A 122 17.89 -0.18 13.13
N PHE A 123 18.49 0.40 12.10
CA PHE A 123 19.82 0.03 11.61
C PHE A 123 20.96 0.83 12.23
N PHE A 124 20.68 1.82 13.08
CA PHE A 124 21.70 2.61 13.75
C PHE A 124 22.70 1.74 14.53
N GLN A 125 22.21 0.74 15.25
CA GLN A 125 23.05 -0.19 16.01
C GLN A 125 23.95 -1.07 15.11
N SER A 126 23.49 -1.39 13.90
CA SER A 126 24.22 -2.21 12.93
C SER A 126 25.29 -1.45 12.15
N LEU A 127 25.34 -0.11 12.26
CA LEU A 127 26.37 0.69 11.59
C LEU A 127 27.78 0.40 12.11
N GLY A 128 27.91 0.14 13.41
CA GLY A 128 29.20 -0.14 14.05
C GLY A 128 29.79 -1.51 13.75
N GLU A 129 29.05 -2.38 13.04
CA GLU A 129 29.45 -3.74 12.74
C GLU A 129 30.13 -3.83 11.37
N GLY A 130 31.44 -4.07 11.35
CA GLY A 130 32.19 -4.31 10.11
C GLY A 130 32.63 -3.03 9.39
N ASP A 131 32.38 -2.94 8.08
CA ASP A 131 32.77 -1.79 7.25
C ASP A 131 31.78 -0.63 7.40
N LEU A 132 32.15 0.35 8.24
CA LEU A 132 31.41 1.58 8.47
C LEU A 132 31.07 2.34 7.18
N ILE A 133 32.01 2.42 6.23
CA ILE A 133 31.80 3.19 4.99
C ILE A 133 30.80 2.45 4.11
N GLY A 134 30.99 1.15 3.91
CA GLY A 134 30.05 0.30 3.17
C GLY A 134 28.63 0.34 3.75
N ASN A 135 28.51 0.29 5.08
CA ASN A 135 27.21 0.36 5.77
C ASN A 135 26.54 1.73 5.62
N LEU A 136 27.32 2.83 5.70
CA LEU A 136 26.80 4.17 5.44
C LEU A 136 26.34 4.35 4.00
N VAL A 137 27.05 3.78 3.02
CA VAL A 137 26.62 3.81 1.61
C VAL A 137 25.30 3.06 1.43
N LYS A 138 25.16 1.88 2.05
CA LYS A 138 23.92 1.10 2.02
C LYS A 138 22.75 1.81 2.71
N LEU A 139 22.96 2.53 3.81
CA LEU A 139 21.89 3.36 4.40
C LEU A 139 21.62 4.63 3.59
N GLY A 140 22.67 5.23 3.02
CA GLY A 140 22.56 6.39 2.15
C GLY A 140 21.73 6.10 0.90
N SER A 141 21.85 4.89 0.31
CA SER A 141 21.04 4.51 -0.85
C SER A 141 19.54 4.48 -0.55
N LEU A 142 19.13 4.20 0.69
CA LEU A 142 17.72 4.30 1.10
C LEU A 142 17.23 5.76 1.07
N ALA A 143 18.05 6.70 1.55
CA ALA A 143 17.70 8.12 1.51
C ALA A 143 17.59 8.64 0.07
N PHE A 144 18.42 8.15 -0.85
CA PHE A 144 18.33 8.50 -2.28
C PHE A 144 17.10 7.89 -2.98
N LEU A 145 16.63 6.74 -2.51
CA LEU A 145 15.44 6.09 -3.05
C LEU A 145 14.15 6.78 -2.59
N SER A 146 14.19 7.44 -1.43
CA SER A 146 13.04 8.11 -0.83
C SER A 146 12.35 9.18 -1.71
N PRO A 147 13.06 10.14 -2.38
CA PRO A 147 12.41 11.10 -3.26
C PRO A 147 11.79 10.43 -4.48
N ILE A 148 12.45 9.40 -5.05
CA ILE A 148 11.92 8.64 -6.18
C ILE A 148 10.60 7.99 -5.78
N CYS A 149 10.60 7.27 -4.64
CA CYS A 149 9.40 6.67 -4.07
C CYS A 149 8.30 7.68 -3.75
N TYR A 150 8.65 8.86 -3.26
CA TYR A 150 7.68 9.94 -3.04
C TYR A 150 7.00 10.36 -4.35
N PHE A 151 7.76 10.55 -5.43
CA PHE A 151 7.19 10.95 -6.71
C PHE A 151 6.29 9.87 -7.31
N PHE A 152 6.72 8.60 -7.29
CA PHE A 152 5.91 7.49 -7.77
C PHE A 152 4.63 7.32 -6.93
N GLY A 153 4.74 7.34 -5.60
CA GLY A 153 3.57 7.25 -4.73
C GLY A 153 2.60 8.40 -4.95
N ARG A 154 3.10 9.61 -5.22
CA ARG A 154 2.24 10.77 -5.53
C ARG A 154 1.51 10.61 -6.85
N GLU A 155 2.19 10.13 -7.89
CA GLU A 155 1.56 9.92 -9.19
C GLU A 155 0.51 8.80 -9.12
N PHE A 156 0.84 7.69 -8.48
CA PHE A 156 -0.09 6.57 -8.26
C PHE A 156 -1.37 7.03 -7.54
N GLN A 157 -1.24 7.83 -6.46
CA GLN A 157 -2.42 8.37 -5.77
C GLN A 157 -3.19 9.40 -6.59
N LYS A 158 -2.53 10.14 -7.47
CA LYS A 158 -3.19 11.13 -8.32
C LYS A 158 -4.05 10.41 -9.38
N THR A 159 -3.50 9.38 -10.02
CA THR A 159 -4.24 8.56 -10.99
C THR A 159 -5.44 7.89 -10.32
N ARG A 160 -5.26 7.29 -9.13
CA ARG A 160 -6.36 6.64 -8.42
C ARG A 160 -7.50 7.59 -8.07
N LYS A 161 -7.17 8.79 -7.56
CA LYS A 161 -8.19 9.83 -7.26
C LYS A 161 -8.91 10.32 -8.52
N LEU A 162 -8.19 10.40 -9.63
CA LEU A 162 -8.79 10.81 -10.90
C LEU A 162 -9.74 9.72 -11.41
N SER A 163 -9.36 8.45 -11.29
CA SER A 163 -10.23 7.31 -11.63
C SER A 163 -11.50 7.32 -10.77
N GLU A 164 -11.36 7.42 -9.45
CA GLU A 164 -12.49 7.49 -8.49
C GLU A 164 -13.41 8.70 -8.78
N GLU A 165 -12.85 9.85 -9.15
CA GLU A 165 -13.64 11.03 -9.53
C GLU A 165 -14.37 10.85 -10.87
N VAL A 166 -13.76 10.15 -11.83
CA VAL A 166 -14.40 9.80 -13.11
C VAL A 166 -15.53 8.81 -12.84
N GLU A 167 -15.31 7.74 -12.09
CA GLU A 167 -16.35 6.77 -11.73
C GLU A 167 -17.56 7.46 -11.07
N ASP A 168 -17.32 8.30 -10.05
CA ASP A 168 -18.37 9.01 -9.31
C ASP A 168 -19.20 9.96 -10.20
N LYS A 169 -18.53 10.74 -11.05
CA LYS A 169 -19.20 11.70 -11.95
C LYS A 169 -19.98 10.99 -13.04
N THR A 170 -19.41 9.92 -13.57
CA THR A 170 -19.99 9.17 -14.67
C THR A 170 -21.20 8.36 -14.19
N GLY A 171 -21.14 7.81 -12.97
CA GLY A 171 -22.31 7.24 -12.29
C GLY A 171 -23.44 8.24 -12.08
N GLN A 172 -23.13 9.48 -11.68
CA GLN A 172 -24.14 10.56 -11.57
C GLN A 172 -24.75 10.92 -12.93
N ILE A 173 -23.94 11.00 -14.00
CA ILE A 173 -24.45 11.29 -15.35
C ILE A 173 -25.42 10.21 -15.82
N ILE A 174 -25.11 8.93 -15.56
CA ILE A 174 -25.99 7.80 -15.92
C ILE A 174 -27.31 7.89 -15.14
N GLU A 175 -27.27 8.15 -13.82
CA GLU A 175 -28.48 8.29 -12.99
C GLU A 175 -29.34 9.50 -13.42
N ASP A 176 -28.71 10.63 -13.72
CA ASP A 176 -29.38 11.82 -14.23
C ASP A 176 -29.98 11.56 -15.63
N ALA A 177 -29.25 10.90 -16.52
CA ALA A 177 -29.72 10.52 -17.85
C ALA A 177 -30.97 9.63 -17.80
N GLU A 178 -30.97 8.59 -16.97
CA GLU A 178 -32.12 7.71 -16.76
C GLU A 178 -33.33 8.50 -16.22
N THR A 179 -33.09 9.41 -15.28
CA THR A 179 -34.12 10.28 -14.72
C THR A 179 -34.69 11.22 -15.78
N LEU A 180 -33.86 11.85 -16.61
CA LEU A 180 -34.29 12.74 -17.70
C LEU A 180 -35.10 11.97 -18.76
N LYS A 181 -34.60 10.82 -19.23
CA LYS A 181 -35.31 9.96 -20.19
C LYS A 181 -36.75 9.65 -19.73
N SER A 182 -36.93 9.36 -18.44
CA SER A 182 -38.25 9.03 -17.88
C SER A 182 -39.28 10.19 -17.92
N HIS A 183 -38.82 11.44 -18.01
CA HIS A 183 -39.66 12.64 -18.06
C HIS A 183 -39.86 13.20 -19.47
N MET A 184 -39.13 12.68 -20.45
CA MET A 184 -39.13 13.18 -21.83
C MET A 184 -40.14 12.44 -22.69
N ARG A 185 -40.72 13.16 -23.66
CA ARG A 185 -41.74 12.63 -24.59
C ARG A 185 -41.31 12.69 -26.05
N ASN A 186 -40.21 13.41 -26.33
CA ASN A 186 -39.66 13.56 -27.67
C ASN A 186 -38.62 12.45 -27.90
N GLN A 187 -38.74 11.69 -28.98
CA GLN A 187 -37.82 10.58 -29.26
C GLN A 187 -36.42 11.08 -29.61
N ASP A 188 -36.31 12.21 -30.32
CA ASP A 188 -35.01 12.76 -30.71
C ASP A 188 -34.18 13.16 -29.48
N GLU A 189 -34.84 13.71 -28.46
CA GLU A 189 -34.16 14.11 -27.22
C GLU A 189 -33.82 12.90 -26.32
N ILE A 190 -34.57 11.79 -26.42
CA ILE A 190 -34.24 10.54 -25.71
C ILE A 190 -32.99 9.90 -26.31
N GLU A 191 -32.88 9.92 -27.65
CA GLU A 191 -31.71 9.41 -28.38
C GLU A 191 -30.44 10.22 -28.03
N GLU A 192 -30.53 11.55 -27.97
CA GLU A 192 -29.41 12.40 -27.53
C GLU A 192 -28.93 12.09 -26.09
N ILE A 193 -29.86 11.79 -25.16
CA ILE A 193 -29.50 11.42 -23.78
C ILE A 193 -28.96 9.99 -23.70
N GLU A 194 -29.40 9.09 -24.58
CA GLU A 194 -28.86 7.73 -24.70
C GLU A 194 -27.41 7.74 -25.18
N ASP A 195 -27.08 8.57 -26.17
CA ASP A 195 -25.69 8.78 -26.60
C ASP A 195 -24.79 9.29 -25.46
N ILE A 196 -25.30 10.16 -24.59
CA ILE A 196 -24.55 10.68 -23.43
C ILE A 196 -24.35 9.59 -22.36
N GLU A 197 -25.38 8.77 -22.11
CA GLU A 197 -25.29 7.63 -21.19
C GLU A 197 -24.27 6.61 -21.68
N ASP A 198 -24.29 6.27 -22.98
CA ASP A 198 -23.34 5.33 -23.60
C ASP A 198 -21.89 5.85 -23.52
N GLN A 199 -21.67 7.14 -23.81
CA GLN A 199 -20.36 7.77 -23.66
C GLN A 199 -19.87 7.79 -22.21
N ALA A 200 -20.78 8.03 -21.26
CA ALA A 200 -20.47 7.93 -19.85
C ALA A 200 -20.07 6.49 -19.51
N GLU A 201 -20.85 5.48 -19.91
CA GLU A 201 -20.53 4.09 -19.62
C GLU A 201 -19.17 3.65 -20.23
N GLU A 202 -18.83 4.15 -21.43
CA GLU A 202 -17.53 3.94 -22.06
C GLU A 202 -16.38 4.56 -21.24
N LEU A 203 -16.51 5.82 -20.82
CA LEU A 203 -15.52 6.49 -19.97
C LEU A 203 -15.32 5.80 -18.62
N ARG A 204 -16.40 5.28 -18.03
CA ARG A 204 -16.34 4.51 -16.79
C ARG A 204 -15.55 3.22 -16.99
N LYS A 205 -15.85 2.45 -18.03
CA LYS A 205 -15.10 1.22 -18.37
C LYS A 205 -13.63 1.52 -18.64
N GLU A 206 -13.33 2.60 -19.37
CA GLU A 206 -11.94 3.01 -19.62
C GLU A 206 -11.20 3.41 -18.32
N SER A 207 -11.91 4.01 -17.36
CA SER A 207 -11.31 4.33 -16.05
C SER A 207 -11.01 3.09 -15.21
N GLU A 208 -11.88 2.08 -15.24
CA GLU A 208 -11.70 0.79 -14.57
C GLU A 208 -10.55 -0.04 -15.20
N GLU A 209 -10.30 0.09 -16.51
CA GLU A 209 -9.19 -0.60 -17.19
C GLU A 209 -7.80 0.03 -16.93
N ASN A 210 -7.75 1.28 -16.47
CA ASN A 210 -6.51 2.04 -16.25
C ASN A 210 -6.00 2.00 -14.79
N GLU A 211 -6.63 1.21 -13.91
CA GLU A 211 -6.25 1.02 -12.50
C GLU A 211 -5.30 -0.19 -12.27
#